data_AF-A0A7C1PJB9-F1
#
_entry.id   AF-A0A7C1PJB9-F1
#
_cell.length_a   1.000
_cell.length_b   1.000
_cell.length_c   1.000
_cell.angle_alpha   90.00
_cell.angle_beta   90.00
_cell.angle_gamma   90.00
#
_symmetry.space_group_name_H-M   'P 1'
#
loop_
_entity.id
_entity.type
_entity.pdbx_description
1 polymer ?
#
loop_
_entity_poly.entity_id
_entity_poly.type
_entity_poly.pdbx_seq_one_letter_code
_entity_poly.pdbx_strand_id
1 'polypeptide(L)'
;MPEVVVTKHAIRRFRDWRRTAARDLAWEQAEKILARAAREGEFVQRLPGGAFELAWQDVYLVVKRQDGALVVLTVNGDNTWRAWFRKEHARNRRRLKVRAAL
;
A
#
# COMPACT_ATOMS: atom_id res chain seq x y z
N MET A 1 -0.69 16.65 15.93
CA MET A 1 -0.79 15.44 15.06
C MET A 1 0.46 15.39 14.19
N PRO A 2 1.02 14.21 13.89
CA PRO A 2 2.21 14.12 13.04
C PRO A 2 1.90 14.65 11.64
N GLU A 3 2.88 15.34 11.05
CA GLU A 3 2.86 15.69 9.64
C GLU A 3 2.77 14.41 8.79
N VAL A 4 2.06 14.48 7.66
CA VAL A 4 1.91 13.35 6.75
C VAL A 4 2.37 13.78 5.37
N VAL A 5 3.32 13.04 4.82
CA VAL A 5 3.88 13.27 3.49
C VAL A 5 3.46 12.09 2.60
N VAL A 6 2.68 12.37 1.56
CA VAL A 6 2.24 11.33 0.61
C VAL A 6 3.15 11.36 -0.61
N THR A 7 3.80 10.22 -0.90
CA THR A 7 4.68 10.16 -2.08
C THR A 7 3.86 10.12 -3.37
N LYS A 8 4.42 10.71 -4.45
CA LYS A 8 3.85 10.60 -5.81
C LYS A 8 3.62 9.15 -6.23
N HIS A 9 4.50 8.23 -5.79
CA HIS A 9 4.37 6.81 -6.03
C HIS A 9 3.10 6.22 -5.38
N ALA A 10 2.84 6.53 -4.11
CA ALA A 10 1.64 6.09 -3.41
C ALA A 10 0.35 6.58 -4.09
N ILE A 11 0.32 7.85 -4.53
CA ILE A 11 -0.83 8.42 -5.25
C ILE A 11 -1.08 7.66 -6.56
N ARG A 12 -0.03 7.42 -7.37
CA ARG A 12 -0.14 6.65 -8.61
C ARG A 12 -0.68 5.24 -8.34
N ARG A 13 -0.09 4.52 -7.38
CA ARG A 13 -0.51 3.16 -7.02
C ARG A 13 -1.96 3.10 -6.54
N PHE A 14 -2.40 4.07 -5.73
CA PHE A 14 -3.78 4.16 -5.27
C PHE A 14 -4.76 4.31 -6.43
N ARG A 15 -4.47 5.25 -7.35
CA ARG A 15 -5.31 5.50 -8.54
C ARG A 15 -5.33 4.29 -9.47
N ASP A 16 -4.16 3.66 -9.69
CA ASP A 16 -4.05 2.47 -10.54
C ASP A 16 -4.83 1.28 -9.98
N TRP A 17 -4.74 1.04 -8.67
CA TRP A 17 -5.48 -0.03 -8.00
C TRP A 17 -6.99 0.22 -8.06
N ARG A 18 -7.45 1.46 -7.85
CA ARG A 18 -8.86 1.84 -7.91
C ARG A 18 -9.42 1.99 -9.32
N ARG A 19 -8.71 1.61 -10.39
CA ARG A 19 -9.15 1.84 -11.80
C ARG A 19 -10.55 1.30 -12.16
N THR A 20 -11.13 0.41 -11.38
CA THR A 20 -12.52 -0.04 -11.55
C THR A 20 -13.57 0.88 -10.88
N ALA A 21 -13.20 1.67 -9.87
CA ALA A 21 -14.12 2.48 -9.07
C ALA A 21 -13.79 3.99 -9.00
N ALA A 22 -12.60 4.42 -9.42
CA ALA A 22 -12.12 5.79 -9.22
C ALA A 22 -11.33 6.35 -10.41
N ARG A 23 -11.76 6.01 -11.63
CA ARG A 23 -11.10 6.43 -12.90
C ARG A 23 -10.86 7.95 -12.97
N ASP A 24 -11.75 8.72 -12.35
CA ASP A 24 -11.74 10.19 -12.38
C ASP A 24 -11.28 10.83 -11.06
N LEU A 25 -10.68 10.06 -10.14
CA LEU A 25 -10.19 10.64 -8.89
C LEU A 25 -9.02 11.58 -9.16
N ALA A 26 -9.21 12.85 -8.83
CA ALA A 26 -8.18 13.89 -8.91
C ALA A 26 -7.00 13.55 -7.99
N TRP A 27 -5.81 14.01 -8.38
CA TRP A 27 -4.56 13.75 -7.65
C TRP A 27 -4.59 14.25 -6.21
N GLU A 28 -5.07 15.49 -6.02
CA GLU A 28 -5.21 16.12 -4.70
C GLU A 28 -6.19 15.36 -3.80
N GLN A 29 -7.24 14.78 -4.38
CA GLN A 29 -8.22 14.02 -3.61
C GLN A 29 -7.68 12.66 -3.19
N ALA A 30 -6.92 11.99 -4.07
CA ALA A 30 -6.17 10.80 -3.71
C ALA A 30 -5.17 11.09 -2.58
N GLU A 31 -4.44 12.20 -2.67
CA GLU A 31 -3.51 12.63 -1.61
C GLU A 31 -4.22 12.86 -0.28
N LYS A 32 -5.34 13.60 -0.26
CA LYS A 32 -6.14 13.83 0.95
C LYS A 32 -6.64 12.54 1.58
N ILE A 33 -7.12 11.59 0.77
CA ILE A 33 -7.57 10.27 1.25
C ILE A 33 -6.41 9.52 1.88
N LEU A 34 -5.27 9.42 1.20
CA LEU A 34 -4.10 8.71 1.71
C LEU A 34 -3.54 9.36 2.98
N ALA A 35 -3.54 10.69 3.05
CA ALA A 35 -3.11 11.42 4.22
C ALA A 35 -4.02 11.16 5.43
N ARG A 36 -5.34 11.14 5.20
CA ARG A 36 -6.33 10.79 6.24
C ARG A 36 -6.15 9.34 6.70
N ALA A 37 -6.02 8.43 5.77
CA ALA A 37 -5.86 7.01 6.03
C ALA A 37 -4.56 6.70 6.80
N ALA A 38 -3.49 7.47 6.60
CA ALA A 38 -2.27 7.37 7.39
C ALA A 38 -2.40 7.88 8.83
N ARG A 39 -3.35 8.80 9.11
CA ARG A 39 -3.61 9.33 10.46
C ARG A 39 -4.57 8.48 11.26
N GLU A 40 -5.60 7.98 10.59
CA GLU A 40 -6.72 7.26 11.21
C GLU A 40 -6.60 5.74 11.06
N GLY A 41 -5.63 5.26 10.28
CA GLY A 41 -5.47 3.84 10.01
C GLY A 41 -4.99 3.05 11.23
N GLU A 42 -5.50 1.83 11.33
CA GLU A 42 -5.12 0.88 12.37
C GLU A 42 -3.83 0.16 12.00
N PHE A 43 -2.95 -0.04 12.99
CA PHE A 43 -1.72 -0.79 12.79
C PHE A 43 -2.01 -2.26 12.48
N VAL A 44 -1.41 -2.76 11.40
CA VAL A 44 -1.53 -4.17 10.99
C VAL A 44 -0.27 -4.95 11.38
N GLN A 45 0.89 -4.51 10.90
CA GLN A 45 2.16 -5.21 11.12
C GLN A 45 3.36 -4.32 10.85
N ARG A 46 4.52 -4.70 11.39
CA ARG A 46 5.82 -4.12 11.02
C ARG A 46 6.33 -4.76 9.73
N LEU A 47 7.04 -3.97 8.93
CA LEU A 47 7.71 -4.40 7.70
C LEU A 47 9.22 -4.18 7.82
N PRO A 48 10.04 -4.90 7.03
CA PRO A 48 11.48 -4.66 6.99
C PRO A 48 11.82 -3.19 6.68
N GLY A 49 12.96 -2.72 7.18
CA GLY A 49 13.43 -1.34 6.93
C GLY A 49 12.72 -0.26 7.76
N GLY A 50 12.02 -0.65 8.83
CA GLY A 50 11.36 0.27 9.77
C GLY A 50 10.04 0.84 9.26
N ALA A 51 9.49 0.30 8.18
CA ALA A 51 8.16 0.61 7.72
C ALA A 51 7.10 -0.19 8.50
N PHE A 52 5.86 0.23 8.44
CA PHE A 52 4.73 -0.50 8.99
C PHE A 52 3.51 -0.35 8.10
N GLU A 53 2.61 -1.32 8.20
CA GLU A 53 1.39 -1.37 7.44
C GLU A 53 0.22 -0.86 8.29
N LEU A 54 -0.60 0.00 7.69
CA LEU A 54 -1.85 0.50 8.26
C LEU A 54 -3.03 0.03 7.42
N ALA A 55 -4.17 -0.21 8.06
CA ALA A 55 -5.45 -0.49 7.41
C ALA A 55 -6.45 0.63 7.71
N TRP A 56 -7.14 1.13 6.68
CA TRP A 56 -8.20 2.10 6.85
C TRP A 56 -9.25 1.92 5.75
N GLN A 57 -10.51 1.66 6.12
CA GLN A 57 -11.62 1.44 5.17
C GLN A 57 -11.27 0.43 4.06
N ASP A 58 -10.70 -0.71 4.44
CA ASP A 58 -10.21 -1.79 3.55
C ASP A 58 -9.10 -1.34 2.57
N VAL A 59 -8.43 -0.22 2.82
CA VAL A 59 -7.22 0.21 2.10
C VAL A 59 -6.00 -0.04 2.99
N TYR A 60 -5.02 -0.76 2.44
CA TYR A 60 -3.77 -1.07 3.12
C TYR A 60 -2.64 -0.18 2.63
N LEU A 61 -1.97 0.50 3.57
CA LEU A 61 -0.95 1.50 3.31
C LEU A 61 0.36 1.05 3.91
N VAL A 62 1.47 1.30 3.21
CA VAL A 62 2.80 1.17 3.79
C VAL A 62 3.30 2.56 4.13
N VAL A 63 3.61 2.76 5.41
CA VAL A 63 4.10 4.03 5.93
C VAL A 63 5.42 3.83 6.66
N LYS A 64 6.21 4.90 6.75
CA LYS A 64 7.44 4.94 7.54
C LYS A 64 7.51 6.26 8.27
N ARG A 65 8.00 6.23 9.51
CA ARG A 65 8.29 7.47 10.25
C ARG A 65 9.67 7.97 9.83
N GLN A 66 9.73 9.22 9.38
CA GLN A 66 10.95 9.88 8.94
C GLN A 66 10.90 11.34 9.37
N ASP A 67 11.93 11.81 10.07
CA ASP A 67 12.06 13.22 10.51
C ASP A 67 10.82 13.75 11.26
N GLY A 68 10.18 12.89 12.07
CA GLY A 68 8.97 13.22 12.82
C GLY A 68 7.66 13.10 12.03
N ALA A 69 7.73 13.01 10.70
CA ALA A 69 6.58 12.85 9.80
C ALA A 69 6.26 11.38 9.51
N LEU A 70 5.00 11.12 9.12
CA LEU A 70 4.55 9.86 8.56
C LEU A 70 4.61 9.95 7.03
N VAL A 71 5.53 9.21 6.42
CA VAL A 71 5.69 9.16 4.97
C VAL A 71 4.91 7.97 4.41
N VAL A 72 3.93 8.23 3.55
CA VAL A 72 3.18 7.18 2.83
C VAL A 72 3.99 6.73 1.63
N LEU A 73 4.59 5.54 1.76
CA LEU A 73 5.49 4.97 0.76
C LEU A 73 4.73 4.35 -0.41
N THR A 74 3.70 3.53 -0.13
CA THR A 74 2.91 2.87 -1.18
C THR A 74 1.55 2.39 -0.66
N VAL A 75 0.74 1.84 -1.56
CA VAL A 75 -0.58 1.26 -1.28
C VAL A 75 -0.61 -0.19 -1.75
N ASN A 76 -1.06 -1.09 -0.87
CA ASN A 76 -1.16 -2.54 -1.09
C ASN A 76 -2.58 -2.99 -1.50
N GLY A 77 -3.43 -2.04 -1.89
CA GLY A 77 -4.82 -2.28 -2.31
C GLY A 77 -5.73 -2.68 -1.15
N ASP A 78 -6.69 -3.54 -1.43
CA ASP A 78 -7.64 -4.13 -0.49
C ASP A 78 -7.30 -5.57 -0.11
N ASN A 79 -8.09 -6.14 0.80
CA ASN A 79 -7.95 -7.55 1.18
C ASN A 79 -8.01 -8.49 -0.03
N THR A 80 -8.86 -8.21 -1.01
CA THR A 80 -9.00 -9.01 -2.24
C THR A 80 -7.71 -9.01 -3.05
N TRP A 81 -7.15 -7.84 -3.30
CA TRP A 81 -5.87 -7.67 -3.99
C TRP A 81 -4.76 -8.39 -3.22
N ARG A 82 -4.71 -8.23 -1.90
CA ARG A 82 -3.69 -8.87 -1.05
C ARG A 82 -3.78 -10.39 -1.09
N ALA A 83 -4.98 -10.95 -1.12
CA ALA A 83 -5.19 -12.38 -1.27
C ALA A 83 -4.70 -12.87 -2.64
N TRP A 84 -5.07 -12.16 -3.71
CA TRP A 84 -4.61 -12.45 -5.07
C TRP A 84 -3.08 -12.41 -5.18
N PHE A 85 -2.44 -11.35 -4.68
CA PHE A 85 -0.99 -11.19 -4.77
C PHE A 85 -0.22 -12.24 -3.96
N ARG A 86 -0.70 -12.59 -2.77
CA ARG A 86 -0.11 -13.68 -1.97
C ARG A 86 -0.18 -15.01 -2.74
N LYS A 87 -1.32 -15.31 -3.37
CA LYS A 87 -1.51 -16.51 -4.20
C LYS A 87 -0.59 -16.49 -5.42
N GLU A 88 -0.48 -15.34 -6.10
CA GLU A 88 0.35 -15.18 -7.29
C GLU A 88 1.86 -15.31 -6.97
N HIS A 89 2.33 -14.68 -5.90
CA HIS A 89 3.71 -14.82 -5.45
C HIS A 89 4.04 -16.25 -5.02
N ALA A 90 3.14 -16.94 -4.32
CA ALA A 90 3.33 -18.33 -3.95
C ALA A 90 3.45 -19.24 -5.20
N ARG A 91 2.61 -18.99 -6.22
CA ARG A 91 2.66 -19.69 -7.51
C ARG A 91 4.00 -19.47 -8.23
N ASN A 92 4.50 -18.24 -8.26
CA ASN A 92 5.78 -17.92 -8.91
C ASN A 92 6.99 -18.52 -8.18
N ARG A 93 6.99 -18.55 -6.84
CA ARG A 93 8.04 -19.25 -6.08
C ARG A 93 8.08 -20.75 -6.39
N ARG A 94 6.92 -21.40 -6.55
CA ARG A 94 6.86 -22.82 -6.94
C ARG A 94 7.42 -23.03 -8.35
N ARG A 95 7.06 -22.18 -9.32
CA ARG A 95 7.58 -22.27 -10.69
C ARG A 95 9.11 -22.09 -10.78
N LEU A 96 9.67 -21.17 -10.00
CA LEU A 96 11.13 -20.97 -9.93
C LEU A 96 11.86 -22.20 -9.37
N LYS A 97 11.29 -22.86 -8.35
CA LYS A 97 11.86 -24.11 -7.82
C LYS A 97 11.83 -25.26 -8.82
N VAL A 98 10.74 -25.40 -9.59
CA VAL A 98 10.66 -26.44 -10.63
C VAL A 98 11.66 -26.19 -11.76
N ARG A 99 11.86 -24.92 -12.15
CA ARG A 99 12.87 -24.55 -13.17
C ARG A 99 14.31 -24.71 -12.72
N ALA A 100 14.60 -24.56 -11.43
CA ALA A 100 15.96 -24.77 -10.90
C ALA A 100 16.28 -26.25 -10.63
N ALA A 101 15.28 -27.14 -10.73
CA ALA A 101 15.42 -28.57 -10.54
C ALA A 101 15.40 -29.36 -11.87
N LEU A 102 15.28 -28.65 -13.00
CA LEU A 102 15.44 -29.15 -14.38
C LEU A 102 16.80 -28.68 -14.91
#